data_AF-A0A439D0I7-F1
#
_entry.id   AF-A0A439D0I7-F1
#
_cell.length_a   1.000
_cell.length_b   1.000
_cell.length_c   1.000
_cell.angle_alpha   90.00
_cell.angle_beta   90.00
_cell.angle_gamma   90.00
#
_symmetry.space_group_name_H-M   'P 1'
#
loop_
_entity.id
_entity.type
_entity.pdbx_description
1 polymer ?
#
loop_
_entity_poly.entity_id
_entity_poly.type
_entity_poly.pdbx_seq_one_letter_code
_entity_poly.pdbx_strand_id
1 'polypeptide(L)'
;MTNPPSPGGGGDGGGSDTAIGKRKAAEKPISPPPVKRKAQSAISKGAVASFFTPTSQKPKDRTVWTERDGGADGQDSSPATLLVGRFEPEVGEEDRRKRRKIAAFDLDSTLIVTLSGKKFGNDPADWKWWDPSVPTRLRRLYTEEGYRVIIVSNQAGLTLHPDPNAKGPKNAGKAKVANFKQKCAAVLAQLNIPTTVYAATARDNYRKPRTGMWSELCADYGIPEDEVDLQNSVFVGDAGGRTASVVGKDGGRAGAGAGAATAKDFSCSDRNFAHNVGVAYKTPEEFFLDEPPREFAREFDLALHPYDDGKEKEGEQVLFEKAEAREVVLFCGPPGAGKSTFYWKHLKPLGYERVNQDTLKTRAKCFKAAAEFLDDGCSIVVDNTNPDPDGRKEWVELARKHDVPIRCVWFKIPKALCEHNDAVRALNKSLNPEARSALPPLAFNGFFSRLREPTVKEGFQHVLPIEFKFRGTEEEYAIWAQYWS
;
A
#
# COMPACT_ATOMS: atom_id res chain seq x y z
N MET A 1 -68.18 32.12 9.81
CA MET A 1 -69.20 31.17 9.36
C MET A 1 -69.18 29.97 10.30
N THR A 2 -70.11 29.99 11.27
CA THR A 2 -71.12 28.95 11.52
C THR A 2 -70.71 27.49 11.80
N ASN A 3 -70.51 27.23 13.09
CA ASN A 3 -70.80 25.99 13.85
C ASN A 3 -72.33 25.75 14.02
N PRO A 4 -72.79 24.71 14.75
CA PRO A 4 -72.15 23.42 15.12
C PRO A 4 -72.91 22.23 14.49
N PRO A 5 -73.83 21.40 15.10
CA PRO A 5 -74.30 21.21 16.50
C PRO A 5 -73.96 19.83 17.14
N SER A 6 -74.01 19.75 18.47
CA SER A 6 -74.24 18.50 19.27
C SER A 6 -75.77 18.27 19.45
N PRO A 7 -76.32 17.31 20.25
CA PRO A 7 -76.19 17.17 21.72
C PRO A 7 -76.18 15.67 22.19
N GLY A 8 -76.25 15.25 23.46
CA GLY A 8 -76.40 15.84 24.81
C GLY A 8 -76.36 14.66 25.84
N GLY A 9 -76.58 14.80 27.15
CA GLY A 9 -76.83 15.96 28.03
C GLY A 9 -77.37 15.51 29.41
N GLY A 10 -77.12 16.27 30.48
CA GLY A 10 -77.71 16.10 31.83
C GLY A 10 -77.13 14.96 32.71
N GLY A 11 -77.13 15.05 34.05
CA GLY A 11 -77.52 16.16 34.93
C GLY A 11 -78.06 15.67 36.30
N ASP A 12 -77.52 16.23 37.38
CA ASP A 12 -77.99 16.20 38.80
C ASP A 12 -78.08 14.89 39.61
N GLY A 13 -77.91 15.05 40.94
CA GLY A 13 -78.20 14.06 41.99
C GLY A 13 -77.15 14.00 43.10
N GLY A 14 -77.40 14.62 44.26
CA GLY A 14 -76.51 14.56 45.43
C GLY A 14 -77.03 13.67 46.56
N GLY A 15 -76.22 13.54 47.63
CA GLY A 15 -76.74 13.23 48.98
C GLY A 15 -76.29 11.91 49.66
N SER A 16 -75.57 12.08 50.78
CA SER A 16 -75.71 11.35 52.06
C SER A 16 -75.65 9.81 52.16
N ASP A 17 -74.58 9.36 52.84
CA ASP A 17 -74.57 8.50 54.04
C ASP A 17 -74.91 6.97 54.06
N THR A 18 -74.18 6.31 54.97
CA THR A 18 -74.44 5.05 55.71
C THR A 18 -74.67 3.68 55.01
N ALA A 19 -73.55 2.93 54.94
CA ALA A 19 -73.32 1.65 55.67
C ALA A 19 -73.95 0.28 55.26
N ILE A 20 -73.20 -0.77 55.67
CA ILE A 20 -73.55 -2.21 55.81
C ILE A 20 -73.64 -3.06 54.51
N GLY A 21 -72.93 -4.22 54.48
CA GLY A 21 -73.39 -5.38 53.66
C GLY A 21 -72.35 -6.31 53.02
N LYS A 22 -71.66 -7.13 53.81
CA LYS A 22 -70.74 -8.23 53.38
C LYS A 22 -71.18 -9.05 52.16
N ARG A 23 -70.22 -9.44 51.30
CA ARG A 23 -70.07 -10.83 50.76
C ARG A 23 -68.62 -11.11 50.31
N LYS A 24 -68.07 -12.26 50.72
CA LYS A 24 -66.71 -12.75 50.35
C LYS A 24 -66.72 -13.41 48.97
N ALA A 25 -65.62 -13.30 48.23
CA ALA A 25 -65.28 -14.25 47.17
C ALA A 25 -63.75 -14.42 46.99
N ALA A 26 -63.27 -15.67 47.14
CA ALA A 26 -62.02 -16.27 46.68
C ALA A 26 -60.69 -15.48 46.72
N GLU A 27 -59.77 -15.94 47.57
CA GLU A 27 -58.33 -15.69 47.44
C GLU A 27 -57.79 -16.37 46.17
N LYS A 28 -56.90 -15.67 45.43
CA LYS A 28 -56.02 -16.27 44.42
C LYS A 28 -54.57 -16.11 44.87
N PRO A 29 -53.71 -17.14 44.75
CA PRO A 29 -52.35 -17.08 45.26
C PRO A 29 -51.46 -16.12 44.46
N ILE A 30 -50.69 -15.31 45.17
CA ILE A 30 -49.71 -14.38 44.62
C ILE A 30 -48.54 -15.18 44.03
N SER A 31 -48.15 -14.88 42.79
CA SER A 31 -47.01 -15.54 42.13
C SER A 31 -45.68 -15.15 42.78
N PRO A 32 -44.71 -16.07 42.94
CA PRO A 32 -43.40 -15.75 43.49
C PRO A 32 -42.60 -14.84 42.55
N PRO A 33 -41.72 -13.97 43.07
CA PRO A 33 -40.93 -13.04 42.26
C PRO A 33 -39.92 -13.78 41.36
N PRO A 34 -39.57 -13.23 40.19
CA PRO A 34 -38.69 -13.88 39.24
C PRO A 34 -37.27 -14.06 39.79
N VAL A 35 -36.72 -15.27 39.60
CA VAL A 35 -35.35 -15.62 40.01
C VAL A 35 -34.35 -14.72 39.29
N LYS A 36 -33.52 -13.99 40.05
CA LYS A 36 -32.43 -13.16 39.51
C LYS A 36 -31.46 -14.03 38.70
N ARG A 37 -31.51 -13.92 37.36
CA ARG A 37 -30.42 -14.42 36.50
C ARG A 37 -29.13 -13.72 36.92
N LYS A 38 -28.16 -14.47 37.45
CA LYS A 38 -26.79 -13.97 37.61
C LYS A 38 -26.25 -13.69 36.21
N ALA A 39 -26.04 -12.43 35.87
CA ALA A 39 -25.23 -12.06 34.72
C ALA A 39 -23.81 -12.58 34.98
N GLN A 40 -23.36 -13.56 34.20
CA GLN A 40 -21.95 -13.93 34.17
C GLN A 40 -21.20 -12.79 33.47
N SER A 41 -20.53 -11.95 34.26
CA SER A 41 -19.65 -10.92 33.73
C SER A 41 -18.50 -11.60 32.97
N ALA A 42 -18.45 -11.41 31.66
CA ALA A 42 -17.36 -11.90 30.79
C ALA A 42 -16.04 -11.11 30.97
N ILE A 43 -15.75 -10.70 32.19
CA ILE A 43 -14.50 -10.07 32.59
C ILE A 43 -13.63 -11.19 33.15
N SER A 44 -12.51 -11.49 32.49
CA SER A 44 -11.56 -12.49 32.99
C SER A 44 -11.03 -12.07 34.37
N LYS A 45 -10.64 -13.03 35.22
CA LYS A 45 -10.04 -12.72 36.53
C LYS A 45 -8.80 -11.81 36.39
N GLY A 46 -8.06 -11.94 35.29
CA GLY A 46 -6.93 -11.06 34.95
C GLY A 46 -7.34 -9.61 34.64
N ALA A 47 -8.46 -9.40 33.94
CA ALA A 47 -8.95 -8.04 33.65
C ALA A 47 -9.40 -7.31 34.93
N VAL A 48 -10.06 -7.99 35.89
CA VAL A 48 -10.36 -7.39 37.21
C VAL A 48 -9.08 -7.07 37.97
N ALA A 49 -8.10 -7.99 38.01
CA ALA A 49 -6.81 -7.78 38.68
C ALA A 49 -6.02 -6.60 38.09
N SER A 50 -6.09 -6.39 36.77
CA SER A 50 -5.43 -5.26 36.07
C SER A 50 -6.01 -3.88 36.41
N PHE A 51 -7.25 -3.84 36.92
CA PHE A 51 -7.96 -2.60 37.25
C PHE A 51 -7.62 -2.08 38.66
N PHE A 52 -7.26 -2.99 39.57
CA PHE A 52 -6.88 -2.68 40.95
C PHE A 52 -5.36 -2.69 41.19
N THR A 53 -4.55 -3.01 40.19
CA THR A 53 -3.07 -2.95 40.32
C THR A 53 -2.62 -1.50 40.37
N PRO A 54 -1.88 -1.07 41.41
CA PRO A 54 -1.24 0.24 41.45
C PRO A 54 -0.39 0.49 40.21
N THR A 55 -0.22 1.74 39.79
CA THR A 55 0.59 2.10 38.61
C THR A 55 2.04 1.60 38.70
N SER A 56 2.57 1.41 39.92
CA SER A 56 3.88 0.82 40.20
C SER A 56 3.96 -0.71 40.00
N GLN A 57 2.82 -1.40 39.93
CA GLN A 57 2.70 -2.85 39.73
C GLN A 57 2.12 -3.24 38.36
N LYS A 58 1.68 -2.28 37.54
CA LYS A 58 1.39 -2.56 36.14
C LYS A 58 2.68 -3.00 35.44
N PRO A 59 2.63 -4.00 34.54
CA PRO A 59 3.80 -4.34 33.72
C PRO A 59 4.32 -3.07 33.04
N LYS A 60 5.60 -2.75 33.25
CA LYS A 60 6.24 -1.65 32.52
C LYS A 60 6.09 -1.95 31.04
N ASP A 61 5.77 -0.95 30.21
CA ASP A 61 5.89 -1.15 28.76
C ASP A 61 7.36 -1.46 28.46
N ARG A 62 7.56 -2.61 27.81
CA ARG A 62 8.86 -3.18 27.49
C ARG A 62 9.26 -2.89 26.05
N THR A 63 8.40 -2.17 25.33
CA THR A 63 8.57 -1.79 23.94
C THR A 63 9.22 -0.41 23.89
N VAL A 64 10.50 -0.35 23.53
CA VAL A 64 11.18 0.90 23.23
C VAL A 64 10.80 1.33 21.82
N TRP A 65 10.21 2.53 21.72
CA TRP A 65 9.78 3.10 20.45
C TRP A 65 10.80 4.13 19.95
N THR A 66 11.28 3.96 18.73
CA THR A 66 12.15 4.90 18.01
C THR A 66 11.61 5.13 16.60
N GLU A 67 12.15 6.11 15.89
CA GLU A 67 11.75 6.47 14.53
C GLU A 67 13.00 6.54 13.64
N ARG A 68 12.85 6.47 12.30
CA ARG A 68 13.94 6.67 11.32
C ARG A 68 13.48 7.57 10.19
N ASP A 69 14.42 8.34 9.66
CA ASP A 69 14.19 9.32 8.59
C ASP A 69 14.02 8.65 7.23
N GLY A 70 13.03 9.10 6.45
CA GLY A 70 12.71 8.56 5.13
C GLY A 70 13.62 9.02 3.99
N GLY A 71 14.73 9.68 4.31
CA GLY A 71 15.64 10.27 3.33
C GLY A 71 16.53 9.22 2.66
N ALA A 72 16.64 9.30 1.33
CA ALA A 72 17.69 8.58 0.61
C ALA A 72 19.02 9.35 0.73
N ASP A 73 20.02 8.72 1.36
CA ASP A 73 21.43 9.10 1.52
C ASP A 73 21.75 10.60 1.56
N GLY A 74 22.12 11.09 2.76
CA GLY A 74 22.71 12.41 2.96
C GLY A 74 21.74 13.59 2.96
N GLN A 75 20.46 13.36 3.29
CA GLN A 75 19.44 14.40 3.34
C GLN A 75 18.95 14.60 4.80
N ASP A 76 19.77 15.29 5.61
CA ASP A 76 19.62 15.56 7.08
C ASP A 76 18.35 16.34 7.52
N SER A 77 17.27 16.30 6.74
CA SER A 77 16.03 17.04 7.01
C SER A 77 14.76 16.35 6.53
N SER A 78 14.80 15.08 6.11
CA SER A 78 13.60 14.31 5.80
C SER A 78 12.86 13.95 7.09
N PRO A 79 11.53 14.11 7.20
CA PRO A 79 10.81 13.72 8.40
C PRO A 79 10.87 12.20 8.62
N ALA A 80 10.75 11.77 9.88
CA ALA A 80 10.71 10.35 10.19
C ALA A 80 9.46 9.68 9.60
N THR A 81 9.69 8.54 8.92
CA THR A 81 8.66 7.79 8.21
C THR A 81 8.60 6.32 8.59
N LEU A 82 9.64 5.78 9.22
CA LEU A 82 9.65 4.44 9.80
C LEU A 82 9.48 4.52 11.30
N LEU A 83 8.51 3.77 11.83
CA LEU A 83 8.30 3.59 13.26
C LEU A 83 8.84 2.22 13.68
N VAL A 84 9.72 2.19 14.69
CA VAL A 84 10.40 0.99 15.18
C VAL A 84 10.01 0.73 16.63
N GLY A 85 9.46 -0.45 16.94
CA GLY A 85 9.11 -0.89 18.29
C GLY A 85 9.89 -2.13 18.67
N ARG A 86 10.90 -1.98 19.53
CA ARG A 86 11.77 -3.07 20.00
C ARG A 86 11.33 -3.56 21.37
N PHE A 87 11.02 -4.85 21.50
CA PHE A 87 10.62 -5.48 22.75
C PHE A 87 11.73 -6.38 23.31
N GLU A 88 12.00 -6.25 24.61
CA GLU A 88 12.93 -7.10 25.35
C GLU A 88 12.23 -7.76 26.55
N PRO A 89 12.20 -9.11 26.67
CA PRO A 89 11.52 -9.85 27.75
C PRO A 89 12.25 -9.71 29.10
N GLU A 90 11.63 -10.20 30.18
CA GLU A 90 12.21 -10.09 31.53
C GLU A 90 13.50 -10.91 31.65
N VAL A 91 14.46 -10.39 32.42
CA VAL A 91 15.87 -10.79 32.38
C VAL A 91 16.03 -12.30 32.53
N GLY A 92 16.21 -12.96 31.38
CA GLY A 92 16.86 -14.27 31.26
C GLY A 92 18.32 -14.08 30.85
N GLU A 93 19.04 -15.18 30.68
CA GLU A 93 20.44 -15.15 30.23
C GLU A 93 20.61 -14.35 28.93
N GLU A 94 21.74 -13.64 28.81
CA GLU A 94 22.13 -13.00 27.54
C GLU A 94 22.21 -14.04 26.43
N ASP A 95 21.31 -13.94 25.45
CA ASP A 95 21.34 -14.83 24.29
C ASP A 95 22.49 -14.45 23.33
N ARG A 96 23.69 -14.92 23.65
CA ARG A 96 24.95 -14.67 22.90
C ARG A 96 24.99 -15.33 21.52
N ARG A 97 23.92 -15.98 21.07
CA ARG A 97 23.83 -16.59 19.73
C ARG A 97 23.84 -15.51 18.64
N LYS A 98 24.86 -15.57 17.77
CA LYS A 98 24.90 -14.79 16.51
C LYS A 98 23.86 -15.33 15.54
N ARG A 99 22.65 -14.77 15.59
CA ARG A 99 21.51 -15.16 14.74
C ARG A 99 21.65 -14.53 13.36
N ARG A 100 22.20 -15.27 12.40
CA ARG A 100 22.30 -14.88 10.98
C ARG A 100 21.13 -15.36 10.11
N LYS A 101 20.29 -16.27 10.62
CA LYS A 101 19.00 -16.64 9.99
C LYS A 101 17.88 -15.72 10.46
N ILE A 102 17.05 -15.24 9.55
CA ILE A 102 15.98 -14.28 9.83
C ILE A 102 14.64 -14.88 9.39
N ALA A 103 13.68 -14.87 10.31
CA ALA A 103 12.28 -15.17 10.02
C ALA A 103 11.50 -13.86 10.21
N ALA A 104 11.20 -13.21 9.08
CA ALA A 104 10.49 -11.95 9.05
C ALA A 104 9.01 -12.18 8.70
N PHE A 105 8.11 -11.40 9.28
CA PHE A 105 6.67 -11.57 9.14
C PHE A 105 5.99 -10.23 8.84
N ASP A 106 4.97 -10.19 7.98
CA ASP A 106 3.98 -9.10 8.06
C ASP A 106 3.15 -9.23 9.36
N LEU A 107 2.46 -8.15 9.74
CA LEU A 107 1.62 -8.10 10.93
C LEU A 107 0.15 -8.44 10.62
N ASP A 108 -0.49 -7.64 9.77
CA ASP A 108 -1.96 -7.58 9.64
C ASP A 108 -2.41 -8.56 8.55
N SER A 109 -3.35 -9.45 8.88
CA SER A 109 -3.71 -10.67 8.11
C SER A 109 -2.65 -11.78 8.07
N THR A 110 -1.50 -11.60 8.73
CA THR A 110 -0.39 -12.56 8.75
C THR A 110 -0.16 -13.16 10.14
N LEU A 111 0.17 -12.31 11.13
CA LEU A 111 0.28 -12.72 12.53
C LEU A 111 -1.02 -12.49 13.29
N ILE A 112 -1.74 -11.41 12.95
CA ILE A 112 -2.98 -11.01 13.60
C ILE A 112 -4.09 -10.71 12.58
N VAL A 113 -5.33 -10.89 12.99
CA VAL A 113 -6.53 -10.41 12.28
C VAL A 113 -7.39 -9.59 13.22
N THR A 114 -8.33 -8.79 12.71
CA THR A 114 -9.27 -8.06 13.57
C THR A 114 -10.17 -9.03 14.34
N LEU A 115 -10.48 -8.66 15.59
CA LEU A 115 -11.41 -9.42 16.41
C LEU A 115 -12.86 -9.22 15.93
N SER A 116 -13.17 -8.01 15.45
CA SER A 116 -14.46 -7.57 14.95
C SER A 116 -14.81 -8.07 13.54
N GLY A 117 -13.85 -8.67 12.81
CA GLY A 117 -14.01 -9.08 11.41
C GLY A 117 -14.05 -7.92 10.40
N LYS A 118 -13.84 -6.67 10.84
CA LYS A 118 -13.69 -5.52 9.95
C LYS A 118 -12.35 -5.58 9.23
N LYS A 119 -12.26 -5.05 8.01
CA LYS A 119 -10.98 -4.96 7.27
C LYS A 119 -9.93 -4.10 8.01
N PHE A 120 -10.36 -3.12 8.79
CA PHE A 120 -9.49 -2.25 9.59
C PHE A 120 -10.08 -2.05 10.98
N GLY A 121 -9.29 -2.33 12.02
CA GLY A 121 -9.62 -2.03 13.41
C GLY A 121 -9.18 -0.62 13.79
N ASN A 122 -10.04 0.13 14.50
CA ASN A 122 -9.72 1.47 15.04
C ASN A 122 -9.39 1.44 16.54
N ASP A 123 -9.72 0.34 17.21
CA ASP A 123 -9.47 0.10 18.64
C ASP A 123 -8.17 -0.71 18.78
N PRO A 124 -7.21 -0.32 19.65
CA PRO A 124 -5.98 -1.07 19.89
C PRO A 124 -6.19 -2.50 20.40
N ALA A 125 -7.38 -2.84 20.91
CA ALA A 125 -7.77 -4.18 21.33
C ALA A 125 -8.56 -4.97 20.26
N ASP A 126 -8.87 -4.38 19.09
CA ASP A 126 -9.56 -5.06 17.98
C ASP A 126 -8.60 -5.93 17.16
N TRP A 127 -7.98 -6.91 17.82
CA TRP A 127 -7.15 -7.92 17.20
C TRP A 127 -7.22 -9.26 17.93
N LYS A 128 -6.88 -10.32 17.20
CA LYS A 128 -6.60 -11.67 17.70
C LYS A 128 -5.49 -12.28 16.85
N TRP A 129 -4.85 -13.33 17.36
CA TRP A 129 -3.94 -14.15 16.54
C TRP A 129 -4.65 -14.66 15.28
N TRP A 130 -3.94 -14.64 14.15
CA TRP A 130 -4.44 -15.17 12.87
C TRP A 130 -4.82 -16.65 13.02
N ASP A 131 -3.97 -17.44 13.66
CA ASP A 131 -4.22 -18.81 14.10
C ASP A 131 -3.61 -19.05 15.51
N PRO A 132 -4.19 -19.94 16.36
CA PRO A 132 -3.65 -20.22 17.70
C PRO A 132 -2.20 -20.77 17.73
N SER A 133 -1.70 -21.33 16.63
CA SER A 133 -0.32 -21.82 16.51
C SER A 133 0.74 -20.71 16.48
N VAL A 134 0.37 -19.50 16.00
CA VAL A 134 1.30 -18.41 15.67
C VAL A 134 2.27 -18.08 16.82
N PRO A 135 1.83 -17.83 18.08
CA PRO A 135 2.75 -17.46 19.16
C PRO A 135 3.73 -18.58 19.53
N THR A 136 3.28 -19.83 19.43
CA THR A 136 4.11 -21.01 19.74
C THR A 136 5.13 -21.25 18.64
N ARG A 137 4.74 -21.12 17.36
CA ARG A 137 5.66 -21.22 16.21
C ARG A 137 6.75 -20.13 16.28
N LEU A 138 6.38 -18.88 16.55
CA LEU A 138 7.32 -17.76 16.65
C LEU A 138 8.29 -17.89 17.82
N ARG A 139 7.81 -18.34 18.99
CA ARG A 139 8.71 -18.68 20.10
C ARG A 139 9.72 -19.75 19.71
N ARG A 140 9.25 -20.84 19.10
CA ARG A 140 10.10 -21.97 18.67
C ARG A 140 11.21 -21.56 17.70
N LEU A 141 10.88 -20.73 16.70
CA LEU A 141 11.85 -20.14 15.76
C LEU A 141 13.02 -19.47 16.50
N TYR A 142 12.69 -18.69 17.53
CA TYR A 142 13.66 -17.98 18.35
C TYR A 142 14.40 -18.92 19.31
N THR A 143 13.70 -19.67 20.15
CA THR A 143 14.31 -20.42 21.26
C THR A 143 15.12 -21.63 20.79
N GLU A 144 14.59 -22.38 19.81
CA GLU A 144 15.11 -23.68 19.37
C GLU A 144 15.84 -23.58 18.02
N GLU A 145 15.23 -22.95 17.02
CA GLU A 145 15.67 -23.08 15.62
C GLU A 145 16.73 -22.04 15.18
N GLY A 146 17.14 -21.15 16.09
CA GLY A 146 18.24 -20.21 15.87
C GLY A 146 17.90 -18.97 15.04
N TYR A 147 16.62 -18.69 14.77
CA TYR A 147 16.20 -17.53 14.00
C TYR A 147 16.19 -16.23 14.82
N ARG A 148 16.46 -15.10 14.16
CA ARG A 148 15.96 -13.79 14.59
C ARG A 148 14.52 -13.65 14.08
N VAL A 149 13.57 -13.36 14.96
CA VAL A 149 12.16 -13.13 14.59
C VAL A 149 11.91 -11.63 14.48
N ILE A 150 11.44 -11.15 13.33
CA ILE A 150 11.19 -9.73 13.02
C ILE A 150 9.79 -9.55 12.45
N ILE A 151 9.17 -8.40 12.69
CA ILE A 151 7.90 -7.99 12.06
C ILE A 151 8.15 -6.77 11.18
N VAL A 152 7.72 -6.79 9.91
CA VAL A 152 7.86 -5.69 8.94
C VAL A 152 6.50 -5.39 8.29
N SER A 153 5.97 -4.17 8.47
CA SER A 153 4.57 -3.86 8.12
C SER A 153 4.38 -2.51 7.40
N ASN A 154 3.45 -2.49 6.43
CA ASN A 154 3.14 -1.33 5.59
C ASN A 154 1.98 -0.49 6.16
N GLN A 155 2.27 0.53 6.95
CA GLN A 155 1.30 1.28 7.76
C GLN A 155 0.99 2.70 7.23
N ALA A 156 0.60 2.81 5.95
CA ALA A 156 0.29 4.08 5.28
C ALA A 156 -0.92 4.86 5.83
N GLY A 157 -1.63 4.31 6.82
CA GLY A 157 -2.68 5.01 7.56
C GLY A 157 -2.17 5.84 8.75
N LEU A 158 -0.89 5.69 9.10
CA LEU A 158 -0.18 6.43 10.14
C LEU A 158 0.51 7.67 9.58
N THR A 159 0.73 8.66 10.43
CA THR A 159 1.52 9.86 10.11
C THR A 159 2.24 10.26 11.38
N LEU A 160 3.55 10.05 11.43
CA LEU A 160 4.38 10.31 12.62
C LEU A 160 4.47 11.81 12.90
N HIS A 161 4.78 12.57 11.84
CA HIS A 161 4.92 14.03 11.85
C HIS A 161 3.90 14.67 10.90
N PRO A 162 2.68 14.99 11.36
CA PRO A 162 1.70 15.69 10.53
C PRO A 162 2.17 17.12 10.20
N ASP A 163 2.00 17.54 8.94
CA ASP A 163 2.25 18.93 8.53
C ASP A 163 1.42 19.90 9.41
N PRO A 164 2.06 20.86 10.10
CA PRO A 164 1.36 21.81 10.96
C PRO A 164 0.33 22.69 10.22
N ASN A 165 0.45 22.80 8.88
CA ASN A 165 -0.43 23.56 8.00
C ASN A 165 -1.56 22.70 7.38
N ALA A 166 -1.58 21.38 7.60
CA ALA A 166 -2.59 20.51 7.04
C ALA A 166 -3.99 20.86 7.56
N LYS A 167 -4.96 20.99 6.64
CA LYS A 167 -6.36 21.40 6.93
C LYS A 167 -7.21 20.29 7.57
N GLY A 168 -6.60 19.35 8.30
CA GLY A 168 -7.25 18.17 8.89
C GLY A 168 -7.29 18.19 10.43
N PRO A 169 -7.99 17.23 11.07
CA PRO A 169 -8.06 17.14 12.53
C PRO A 169 -6.69 16.82 13.15
N LYS A 170 -6.04 17.82 13.76
CA LYS A 170 -4.64 17.75 14.26
C LYS A 170 -4.35 16.56 15.20
N ASN A 171 -5.34 16.08 15.94
CA ASN A 171 -5.17 14.99 16.91
C ASN A 171 -5.42 13.58 16.34
N ALA A 172 -6.06 13.45 15.17
CA ALA A 172 -6.44 12.14 14.63
C ALA A 172 -5.24 11.27 14.23
N GLY A 173 -4.17 11.88 13.69
CA GLY A 173 -2.91 11.19 13.38
C GLY A 173 -2.22 10.65 14.65
N LYS A 174 -2.08 11.50 15.67
CA LYS A 174 -1.48 11.12 16.96
C LYS A 174 -2.21 9.97 17.64
N ALA A 175 -3.55 9.99 17.64
CA ALA A 175 -4.37 8.91 18.19
C ALA A 175 -4.14 7.58 17.45
N LYS A 176 -4.05 7.58 16.12
CA LYS A 176 -3.75 6.36 15.34
C LYS A 176 -2.36 5.79 15.67
N VAL A 177 -1.34 6.64 15.79
CA VAL A 177 0.02 6.19 16.16
C VAL A 177 0.02 5.61 17.57
N ALA A 178 -0.65 6.25 18.53
CA ALA A 178 -0.79 5.72 19.89
C ALA A 178 -1.51 4.37 19.93
N ASN A 179 -2.65 4.23 19.23
CA ASN A 179 -3.39 2.97 19.13
C ASN A 179 -2.55 1.87 18.46
N PHE A 180 -1.77 2.21 17.43
CA PHE A 180 -0.87 1.25 16.78
C PHE A 180 0.26 0.79 17.72
N LYS A 181 0.88 1.72 18.46
CA LYS A 181 1.88 1.39 19.49
C LYS A 181 1.29 0.46 20.56
N GLN A 182 0.09 0.75 21.05
CA GLN A 182 -0.60 -0.09 22.04
C GLN A 182 -0.95 -1.48 21.48
N LYS A 183 -1.46 -1.57 20.23
CA LYS A 183 -1.71 -2.85 19.53
C LYS A 183 -0.44 -3.69 19.49
N CYS A 184 0.65 -3.10 19.01
CA CYS A 184 1.92 -3.81 18.86
C CYS A 184 2.52 -4.22 20.21
N ALA A 185 2.57 -3.33 21.20
CA ALA A 185 3.09 -3.67 22.53
C ALA A 185 2.35 -4.88 23.15
N ALA A 186 1.03 -4.98 22.95
CA ALA A 186 0.24 -6.13 23.41
C ALA A 186 0.54 -7.43 22.62
N VAL A 187 0.80 -7.34 21.32
CA VAL A 187 1.25 -8.47 20.48
C VAL A 187 2.63 -8.96 20.93
N LEU A 188 3.60 -8.04 21.05
CA LEU A 188 4.98 -8.37 21.42
C LEU A 188 5.07 -8.96 22.83
N ALA A 189 4.32 -8.40 23.79
CA ALA A 189 4.24 -8.94 25.15
C ALA A 189 3.64 -10.37 25.22
N GLN A 190 2.73 -10.73 24.31
CA GLN A 190 2.20 -12.10 24.22
C GLN A 190 3.13 -13.09 23.48
N LEU A 191 4.02 -12.60 22.60
CA LEU A 191 5.11 -13.40 22.05
C LEU A 191 6.15 -13.71 23.13
N ASN A 192 6.52 -12.68 23.90
CA ASN A 192 7.49 -12.69 24.99
C ASN A 192 8.88 -13.23 24.60
N ILE A 193 9.40 -12.77 23.45
CA ILE A 193 10.75 -13.04 22.93
C ILE A 193 11.39 -11.74 22.44
N PRO A 194 12.74 -11.62 22.41
CA PRO A 194 13.43 -10.46 21.84
C PRO A 194 13.09 -10.31 20.35
N THR A 195 12.37 -9.25 20.00
CA THR A 195 11.88 -9.01 18.63
C THR A 195 11.62 -7.52 18.39
N THR A 196 11.45 -7.14 17.13
CA THR A 196 11.21 -5.75 16.73
C THR A 196 10.17 -5.68 15.62
N VAL A 197 9.27 -4.71 15.74
CA VAL A 197 8.34 -4.33 14.67
C VAL A 197 8.83 -3.08 13.97
N TYR A 198 8.95 -3.16 12.65
CA TYR A 198 9.25 -2.05 11.74
C TYR A 198 7.97 -1.72 10.98
N ALA A 199 7.52 -0.46 11.04
CA ALA A 199 6.26 0.00 10.46
C ALA A 199 6.48 1.20 9.53
N ALA A 200 6.52 0.94 8.22
CA ALA A 200 6.73 1.96 7.20
C ALA A 200 5.46 2.81 7.00
N THR A 201 5.51 4.10 7.33
CA THR A 201 4.34 5.00 7.32
C THR A 201 4.19 5.80 6.03
N ALA A 202 5.25 5.94 5.23
CA ALA A 202 5.25 6.64 3.95
C ALA A 202 5.30 5.70 2.72
N ARG A 203 5.65 6.23 1.55
CA ARG A 203 5.86 5.52 0.27
C ARG A 203 7.29 5.68 -0.24
N ASP A 204 8.23 5.53 0.67
CA ASP A 204 9.69 5.64 0.51
C ASP A 204 10.35 4.26 0.56
N ASN A 205 11.68 4.23 0.73
CA ASN A 205 12.46 2.99 0.69
C ASN A 205 12.08 1.96 1.76
N TYR A 206 11.47 2.38 2.88
CA TYR A 206 11.00 1.45 3.90
C TYR A 206 9.74 0.69 3.48
N ARG A 207 8.93 1.22 2.56
CA ARG A 207 7.66 0.60 2.19
C ARG A 207 7.88 -0.63 1.30
N LYS A 208 7.50 -1.83 1.79
CA LYS A 208 7.45 -3.07 0.99
C LYS A 208 6.67 -2.82 -0.32
N PRO A 209 7.15 -3.29 -1.48
CA PRO A 209 8.20 -4.30 -1.67
C PRO A 209 9.68 -3.85 -1.53
N ARG A 210 9.98 -2.55 -1.31
CA ARG A 210 11.36 -2.09 -1.15
C ARG A 210 12.02 -2.60 0.14
N THR A 211 13.35 -2.69 0.12
CA THR A 211 14.17 -3.38 1.12
C THR A 211 14.59 -2.52 2.31
N GLY A 212 14.22 -1.24 2.41
CA GLY A 212 14.74 -0.36 3.47
C GLY A 212 14.48 -0.84 4.90
N MET A 213 13.35 -1.50 5.18
CA MET A 213 13.11 -2.12 6.51
C MET A 213 14.03 -3.32 6.79
N TRP A 214 14.55 -3.97 5.74
CA TRP A 214 15.55 -5.05 5.85
C TRP A 214 16.95 -4.51 6.12
N SER A 215 17.35 -3.41 5.47
CA SER A 215 18.61 -2.75 5.80
C SER A 215 18.61 -2.21 7.24
N GLU A 216 17.51 -1.60 7.68
CA GLU A 216 17.35 -1.13 9.07
C GLU A 216 17.39 -2.28 10.10
N LEU A 217 16.72 -3.41 9.86
CA LEU A 217 16.82 -4.55 10.80
C LEU A 217 18.22 -5.17 10.82
N CYS A 218 18.96 -5.12 9.70
CA CYS A 218 20.33 -5.59 9.64
C CYS A 218 21.25 -4.67 10.47
N ALA A 219 21.11 -3.35 10.31
CA ALA A 219 21.82 -2.34 11.11
C ALA A 219 21.50 -2.42 12.62
N ASP A 220 20.23 -2.42 13.00
CA ASP A 220 19.76 -2.46 14.41
C ASP A 220 20.27 -3.68 15.20
N TYR A 221 20.58 -4.79 14.50
CA TYR A 221 21.07 -6.03 15.10
C TYR A 221 22.56 -6.33 14.83
N GLY A 222 23.30 -5.43 14.18
CA GLY A 222 24.72 -5.64 13.87
C GLY A 222 24.96 -6.85 12.96
N ILE A 223 24.15 -6.96 11.91
CA ILE A 223 24.24 -8.00 10.88
C ILE A 223 24.62 -7.30 9.57
N PRO A 224 25.84 -7.47 9.06
CA PRO A 224 26.15 -7.11 7.67
C PRO A 224 25.21 -7.87 6.73
N GLU A 225 24.66 -7.21 5.70
CA GLU A 225 23.65 -7.84 4.82
C GLU A 225 24.19 -9.06 4.08
N ASP A 226 25.50 -9.07 3.76
CA ASP A 226 26.25 -10.17 3.17
C ASP A 226 26.55 -11.33 4.14
N GLU A 227 26.45 -11.10 5.46
CA GLU A 227 26.52 -12.15 6.48
C GLU A 227 25.15 -12.79 6.79
N VAL A 228 24.06 -12.34 6.18
CA VAL A 228 22.73 -12.94 6.38
C VAL A 228 22.65 -14.29 5.65
N ASP A 229 22.20 -15.32 6.36
CA ASP A 229 21.89 -16.62 5.76
C ASP A 229 20.55 -16.53 5.01
N LEU A 230 20.58 -15.92 3.83
CA LEU A 230 19.39 -15.70 2.98
C LEU A 230 18.72 -17.02 2.59
N GLN A 231 19.50 -18.07 2.36
CA GLN A 231 19.03 -19.40 1.93
C GLN A 231 18.14 -20.07 2.98
N ASN A 232 18.50 -19.96 4.26
CA ASN A 232 17.70 -20.50 5.36
C ASN A 232 16.79 -19.45 6.02
N SER A 233 16.78 -18.21 5.52
CA SER A 233 15.87 -17.14 5.96
C SER A 233 14.54 -17.18 5.21
N VAL A 234 13.50 -16.63 5.82
CA VAL A 234 12.14 -16.67 5.29
C VAL A 234 11.39 -15.38 5.57
N PHE A 235 10.60 -14.94 4.60
CA PHE A 235 9.58 -13.92 4.80
C PHE A 235 8.17 -14.52 4.65
N VAL A 236 7.30 -14.22 5.60
CA VAL A 236 5.91 -14.70 5.64
C VAL A 236 4.95 -13.52 5.59
N GLY A 237 4.00 -13.53 4.67
CA GLY A 237 3.03 -12.43 4.51
C GLY A 237 1.78 -12.83 3.72
N ASP A 238 0.68 -12.10 3.90
CA ASP A 238 -0.60 -12.39 3.22
C ASP A 238 -0.67 -11.80 1.81
N ALA A 239 0.12 -10.75 1.53
CA ALA A 239 0.12 -10.04 0.26
C ALA A 239 0.94 -10.77 -0.82
N GLY A 240 0.53 -12.02 -1.10
CA GLY A 240 1.22 -12.96 -1.99
C GLY A 240 0.79 -12.89 -3.45
N GLY A 241 -0.13 -12.02 -3.83
CA GLY A 241 -0.71 -11.93 -5.18
C GLY A 241 -1.54 -13.16 -5.59
N ARG A 242 -2.03 -13.95 -4.63
CA ARG A 242 -2.80 -15.17 -4.90
C ARG A 242 -4.06 -14.87 -5.71
N THR A 243 -4.37 -15.74 -6.67
CA THR A 243 -5.59 -15.64 -7.49
C THR A 243 -6.82 -16.08 -6.69
N ALA A 244 -8.00 -15.65 -7.14
CA ALA A 244 -9.26 -16.12 -6.59
C ALA A 244 -9.52 -17.55 -7.08
N SER A 245 -9.80 -18.49 -6.18
CA SER A 245 -10.13 -19.88 -6.52
C SER A 245 -11.40 -20.35 -5.81
N VAL A 246 -12.15 -21.26 -6.43
CA VAL A 246 -13.28 -21.92 -5.78
C VAL A 246 -12.78 -23.20 -5.14
N VAL A 247 -13.07 -23.40 -3.85
CA VAL A 247 -12.71 -24.65 -3.16
C VAL A 247 -13.58 -25.78 -3.72
N GLY A 248 -12.96 -26.68 -4.49
CA GLY A 248 -13.56 -27.92 -4.96
C GLY A 248 -13.92 -28.85 -3.80
N LYS A 249 -14.83 -29.81 -4.03
CA LYS A 249 -15.35 -30.72 -2.99
C LYS A 249 -14.26 -31.47 -2.22
N ASP A 250 -13.13 -31.72 -2.85
CA ASP A 250 -12.08 -32.62 -2.37
C ASP A 250 -10.89 -31.87 -1.73
N GLY A 251 -11.00 -30.55 -1.54
CA GLY A 251 -9.82 -29.68 -1.36
C GLY A 251 -9.91 -28.55 -0.32
N GLY A 252 -10.73 -28.61 0.73
CA GLY A 252 -10.56 -27.64 1.82
C GLY A 252 -11.55 -27.61 2.99
N ARG A 253 -10.96 -27.55 4.20
CA ARG A 253 -11.53 -27.15 5.52
C ARG A 253 -12.65 -28.00 6.13
N ALA A 254 -12.33 -28.59 7.28
CA ALA A 254 -13.31 -28.87 8.33
C ALA A 254 -13.88 -27.54 8.88
N GLY A 255 -14.91 -27.01 8.23
CA GLY A 255 -15.64 -25.81 8.68
C GLY A 255 -15.95 -24.76 7.62
N ALA A 256 -15.47 -24.88 6.38
CA ALA A 256 -15.97 -24.09 5.27
C ALA A 256 -16.89 -24.96 4.40
N GLY A 257 -18.07 -24.46 4.05
CA GLY A 257 -18.99 -25.17 3.18
C GLY A 257 -18.39 -25.39 1.78
N ALA A 258 -18.63 -26.56 1.19
CA ALA A 258 -18.23 -26.86 -0.18
C ALA A 258 -18.75 -25.77 -1.14
N GLY A 259 -17.89 -25.26 -2.02
CA GLY A 259 -18.20 -24.15 -2.93
C GLY A 259 -17.88 -22.76 -2.39
N ALA A 260 -17.23 -22.62 -1.23
CA ALA A 260 -16.68 -21.33 -0.79
C ALA A 260 -15.59 -20.83 -1.76
N ALA A 261 -15.77 -19.63 -2.30
CA ALA A 261 -14.74 -18.96 -3.09
C ALA A 261 -13.72 -18.28 -2.17
N THR A 262 -12.43 -18.52 -2.41
CA THR A 262 -11.34 -17.74 -1.81
C THR A 262 -11.15 -16.45 -2.63
N ALA A 263 -10.99 -15.32 -1.93
CA ALA A 263 -10.68 -14.06 -2.59
C ALA A 263 -9.24 -14.07 -3.15
N LYS A 264 -9.00 -13.25 -4.17
CA LYS A 264 -7.65 -12.86 -4.57
C LYS A 264 -7.02 -11.97 -3.50
N ASP A 265 -5.70 -12.02 -3.37
CA ASP A 265 -4.98 -11.08 -2.49
C ASP A 265 -5.10 -9.63 -3.02
N PHE A 266 -4.92 -8.66 -2.12
CA PHE A 266 -5.06 -7.24 -2.47
C PHE A 266 -3.81 -6.66 -3.18
N SER A 267 -2.64 -7.30 -3.03
CA SER A 267 -1.39 -6.95 -3.68
C SER A 267 -0.42 -8.15 -3.66
N CYS A 268 0.73 -8.00 -4.33
CA CYS A 268 1.86 -8.95 -4.28
C CYS A 268 3.05 -8.39 -3.45
N SER A 269 2.81 -7.36 -2.62
CA SER A 269 3.89 -6.58 -1.99
C SER A 269 4.75 -7.37 -0.99
N ASP A 270 4.23 -8.46 -0.42
CA ASP A 270 4.99 -9.32 0.50
C ASP A 270 5.89 -10.31 -0.24
N ARG A 271 5.35 -10.99 -1.26
CA ARG A 271 6.14 -11.86 -2.16
C ARG A 271 7.24 -11.08 -2.87
N ASN A 272 6.93 -9.85 -3.28
CA ASN A 272 7.88 -8.97 -3.95
C ASN A 272 8.95 -8.42 -3.00
N PHE A 273 8.63 -8.18 -1.72
CA PHE A 273 9.64 -7.88 -0.69
C PHE A 273 10.62 -9.04 -0.50
N ALA A 274 10.11 -10.27 -0.32
CA ALA A 274 10.94 -11.45 -0.19
C ALA A 274 11.88 -11.65 -1.39
N HIS A 275 11.36 -11.43 -2.61
CA HIS A 275 12.15 -11.50 -3.85
C HIS A 275 13.28 -10.47 -3.88
N ASN A 276 13.00 -9.20 -3.55
CA ASN A 276 14.00 -8.13 -3.55
C ASN A 276 15.10 -8.35 -2.50
N VAL A 277 14.76 -8.96 -1.36
CA VAL A 277 15.71 -9.33 -0.30
C VAL A 277 16.49 -10.61 -0.65
N GLY A 278 15.93 -11.49 -1.51
CA GLY A 278 16.53 -12.78 -1.85
C GLY A 278 16.24 -13.92 -0.85
N VAL A 279 15.17 -13.83 -0.07
CA VAL A 279 14.75 -14.87 0.90
C VAL A 279 13.56 -15.70 0.40
N ALA A 280 13.39 -16.90 0.97
CA ALA A 280 12.22 -17.72 0.72
C ALA A 280 10.93 -16.98 1.12
N TYR A 281 9.89 -17.08 0.29
CA TYR A 281 8.56 -16.55 0.59
C TYR A 281 7.58 -17.66 0.94
N LYS A 282 6.74 -17.44 1.96
CA LYS A 282 5.57 -18.28 2.26
C LYS A 282 4.35 -17.43 2.61
N THR A 283 3.16 -17.96 2.37
CA THR A 283 1.92 -17.39 2.95
C THR A 283 1.71 -17.88 4.39
N PRO A 284 0.83 -17.23 5.19
CA PRO A 284 0.54 -17.68 6.55
C PRO A 284 0.04 -19.14 6.58
N GLU A 285 -0.80 -19.51 5.62
CA GLU A 285 -1.32 -20.87 5.45
C GLU A 285 -0.19 -21.88 5.18
N GLU A 286 0.73 -21.57 4.25
CA GLU A 286 1.91 -22.40 3.93
C GLU A 286 2.96 -22.49 5.06
N PHE A 287 2.92 -21.58 6.03
CA PHE A 287 3.93 -21.49 7.09
C PHE A 287 3.46 -22.00 8.46
N PHE A 288 2.20 -21.74 8.81
CA PHE A 288 1.63 -22.12 10.11
C PHE A 288 0.75 -23.37 10.06
N LEU A 289 0.15 -23.67 8.91
CA LEU A 289 -0.79 -24.79 8.73
C LEU A 289 -0.29 -25.88 7.77
N ASP A 290 0.91 -25.69 7.18
CA ASP A 290 1.48 -26.53 6.14
C ASP A 290 0.53 -26.78 4.93
N GLU A 291 -0.34 -25.80 4.63
CA GLU A 291 -1.21 -25.85 3.45
C GLU A 291 -0.39 -25.75 2.14
N PRO A 292 -0.84 -26.39 1.04
CA PRO A 292 -0.16 -26.31 -0.25
C PRO A 292 -0.20 -24.87 -0.82
N PRO A 293 0.84 -24.43 -1.54
CA PRO A 293 0.87 -23.11 -2.16
C PRO A 293 -0.30 -22.89 -3.13
N ARG A 294 -0.90 -21.70 -3.06
CA ARG A 294 -1.93 -21.25 -4.01
C ARG A 294 -1.29 -20.59 -5.23
N GLU A 295 -1.95 -20.72 -6.38
CA GLU A 295 -1.62 -19.95 -7.59
C GLU A 295 -1.60 -18.45 -7.30
N PHE A 296 -0.66 -17.73 -7.92
CA PHE A 296 -0.51 -16.30 -7.81
C PHE A 296 -0.21 -15.67 -9.17
N ALA A 297 -0.45 -14.37 -9.28
CA ALA A 297 -0.08 -13.58 -10.45
C ALA A 297 0.48 -12.23 -10.01
N ARG A 298 1.35 -11.65 -10.83
CA ARG A 298 1.79 -10.25 -10.70
C ARG A 298 1.17 -9.41 -11.81
N GLU A 299 0.87 -8.15 -11.53
CA GLU A 299 0.45 -7.18 -12.57
C GLU A 299 1.63 -6.73 -13.46
N PHE A 300 2.86 -6.95 -12.97
CA PHE A 300 4.13 -6.74 -13.66
C PHE A 300 5.12 -7.79 -13.17
N ASP A 301 5.83 -8.45 -14.09
CA ASP A 301 6.84 -9.46 -13.74
C ASP A 301 8.19 -9.15 -14.41
N LEU A 302 9.26 -9.13 -13.62
CA LEU A 302 10.62 -8.86 -14.05
C LEU A 302 11.16 -9.94 -15.01
N ALA A 303 10.66 -11.18 -14.90
CA ALA A 303 11.05 -12.28 -15.79
C ALA A 303 10.68 -12.01 -17.27
N LEU A 304 9.75 -11.10 -17.56
CA LEU A 304 9.39 -10.67 -18.91
C LEU A 304 10.32 -9.59 -19.48
N HIS A 305 11.28 -9.12 -18.67
CA HIS A 305 12.19 -8.03 -18.99
C HIS A 305 13.63 -8.35 -18.53
N PRO A 306 14.24 -9.44 -19.02
CA PRO A 306 15.63 -9.77 -18.71
C PRO A 306 16.59 -8.66 -19.17
N TYR A 307 17.78 -8.59 -18.57
CA TYR A 307 18.84 -7.73 -19.08
C TYR A 307 19.26 -8.22 -20.47
N ASP A 308 19.40 -7.27 -21.38
CA ASP A 308 19.94 -7.48 -22.72
C ASP A 308 21.23 -6.67 -22.77
N ASP A 309 22.37 -7.37 -22.69
CA ASP A 309 23.70 -6.79 -22.65
C ASP A 309 24.18 -6.25 -24.01
N GLY A 310 23.32 -6.34 -25.04
CA GLY A 310 23.55 -5.82 -26.38
C GLY A 310 24.54 -6.62 -27.23
N LYS A 311 25.16 -7.70 -26.70
CA LYS A 311 26.21 -8.43 -27.40
C LYS A 311 25.73 -9.17 -28.66
N GLU A 312 24.43 -9.41 -28.79
CA GLU A 312 23.83 -10.10 -29.95
C GLU A 312 23.30 -9.16 -31.05
N LYS A 313 23.49 -7.83 -30.95
CA LYS A 313 23.02 -6.89 -31.99
C LYS A 313 24.09 -5.85 -32.36
N GLU A 314 24.96 -6.23 -33.29
CA GLU A 314 25.71 -5.26 -34.09
C GLU A 314 24.72 -4.39 -34.89
N GLY A 315 24.61 -3.12 -34.47
CA GLY A 315 23.68 -2.15 -35.02
C GLY A 315 22.79 -1.56 -33.94
N GLU A 316 23.03 -0.30 -33.58
CA GLU A 316 22.06 0.48 -32.79
C GLU A 316 20.71 0.45 -33.50
N GLN A 317 19.70 -0.15 -32.88
CA GLN A 317 18.34 -0.12 -33.42
C GLN A 317 17.84 1.32 -33.39
N VAL A 318 17.90 2.01 -34.53
CA VAL A 318 17.46 3.39 -34.67
C VAL A 318 15.95 3.45 -34.40
N LEU A 319 15.59 3.95 -33.21
CA LEU A 319 14.18 4.00 -32.75
C LEU A 319 13.42 5.20 -33.32
N PHE A 320 14.13 6.20 -33.83
CA PHE A 320 13.55 7.40 -34.37
C PHE A 320 14.54 8.08 -35.32
N GLU A 321 14.05 8.46 -36.50
CA GLU A 321 14.78 9.25 -37.48
C GLU A 321 14.03 10.56 -37.77
N LYS A 322 14.78 11.63 -38.00
CA LYS A 322 14.25 12.90 -38.48
C LYS A 322 13.86 12.72 -39.96
N ALA A 323 12.56 12.66 -40.22
CA ALA A 323 12.03 12.40 -41.55
C ALA A 323 11.94 13.67 -42.40
N GLU A 324 11.80 14.83 -41.74
CA GLU A 324 11.45 16.10 -42.37
C GLU A 324 12.36 17.21 -41.84
N ALA A 325 12.65 18.23 -42.66
CA ALA A 325 13.51 19.34 -42.24
C ALA A 325 12.94 20.11 -41.02
N ARG A 326 11.62 20.31 -41.00
CA ARG A 326 10.84 21.00 -39.95
C ARG A 326 9.54 20.22 -39.74
N GLU A 327 9.25 19.79 -38.52
CA GLU A 327 8.07 18.97 -38.17
C GLU A 327 7.70 19.10 -36.69
N VAL A 328 6.50 18.61 -36.36
CA VAL A 328 6.02 18.43 -34.97
C VAL A 328 6.01 16.95 -34.61
N VAL A 329 6.66 16.58 -33.51
CA VAL A 329 6.58 15.24 -32.93
C VAL A 329 5.74 15.28 -31.66
N LEU A 330 4.58 14.61 -31.68
CA LEU A 330 3.66 14.54 -30.56
C LEU A 330 3.85 13.23 -29.79
N PHE A 331 4.33 13.29 -28.56
CA PHE A 331 4.35 12.10 -27.71
C PHE A 331 2.94 11.80 -27.17
N CYS A 332 2.53 10.53 -27.24
CA CYS A 332 1.32 10.02 -26.61
C CYS A 332 1.72 8.89 -25.66
N GLY A 333 1.49 9.03 -24.36
CA GLY A 333 1.88 7.99 -23.41
C GLY A 333 1.78 8.37 -21.93
N PRO A 334 1.60 7.37 -21.04
CA PRO A 334 1.38 7.60 -19.62
C PRO A 334 2.58 8.29 -18.95
N PRO A 335 2.40 8.89 -17.75
CA PRO A 335 3.53 9.13 -16.84
C PRO A 335 4.31 7.83 -16.60
N GLY A 336 5.60 7.90 -16.26
CA GLY A 336 6.45 6.71 -16.10
C GLY A 336 6.88 5.99 -17.40
N ALA A 337 6.29 6.33 -18.56
CA ALA A 337 6.57 5.67 -19.85
C ALA A 337 7.96 5.96 -20.48
N GLY A 338 8.87 6.65 -19.78
CA GLY A 338 10.20 6.97 -20.30
C GLY A 338 10.28 8.07 -21.38
N LYS A 339 9.15 8.71 -21.74
CA LYS A 339 9.05 9.77 -22.77
C LYS A 339 10.19 10.80 -22.77
N SER A 340 10.44 11.42 -21.62
CA SER A 340 11.49 12.43 -21.49
C SER A 340 12.90 11.88 -21.72
N THR A 341 13.15 10.63 -21.32
CA THR A 341 14.41 9.92 -21.64
C THR A 341 14.51 9.63 -23.14
N PHE A 342 13.40 9.26 -23.79
CA PHE A 342 13.36 9.08 -25.25
C PHE A 342 13.67 10.39 -25.99
N TYR A 343 13.13 11.53 -25.52
CA TYR A 343 13.50 12.85 -26.04
C TYR A 343 15.01 13.10 -25.92
N TRP A 344 15.59 12.93 -24.72
CA TRP A 344 17.01 13.20 -24.49
C TRP A 344 17.94 12.29 -25.30
N LYS A 345 17.59 11.00 -25.46
CA LYS A 345 18.42 10.03 -26.20
C LYS A 345 18.26 10.12 -27.73
N HIS A 346 17.06 10.42 -28.25
CA HIS A 346 16.77 10.28 -29.69
C HIS A 346 16.34 11.56 -30.41
N LEU A 347 15.83 12.58 -29.71
CA LEU A 347 15.28 13.80 -30.33
C LEU A 347 16.19 15.02 -30.12
N LYS A 348 16.74 15.24 -28.92
CA LYS A 348 17.68 16.36 -28.69
C LYS A 348 18.92 16.29 -29.60
N PRO A 349 19.56 15.12 -29.83
CA PRO A 349 20.69 15.01 -30.76
C PRO A 349 20.34 15.36 -32.21
N LEU A 350 19.07 15.21 -32.61
CA LEU A 350 18.56 15.55 -33.94
C LEU A 350 18.08 17.01 -34.05
N GLY A 351 18.35 17.84 -33.04
CA GLY A 351 18.06 19.27 -33.06
C GLY A 351 16.59 19.66 -32.85
N TYR A 352 15.80 18.82 -32.18
CA TYR A 352 14.43 19.19 -31.82
C TYR A 352 14.41 20.03 -30.53
N GLU A 353 13.51 21.01 -30.46
CA GLU A 353 13.21 21.75 -29.23
C GLU A 353 12.04 21.15 -28.45
N ARG A 354 12.08 21.26 -27.11
CA ARG A 354 11.15 20.58 -26.21
C ARG A 354 10.06 21.50 -25.69
N VAL A 355 8.82 21.11 -25.93
CA VAL A 355 7.63 21.69 -25.33
C VAL A 355 7.10 20.73 -24.25
N ASN A 356 7.26 21.09 -22.98
CA ASN A 356 6.83 20.27 -21.83
C ASN A 356 6.05 21.12 -20.82
N GLN A 357 4.85 20.67 -20.44
CA GLN A 357 3.98 21.34 -19.49
C GLN A 357 4.48 21.30 -18.04
N ASP A 358 5.32 20.33 -17.64
CA ASP A 358 5.90 20.28 -16.29
C ASP A 358 6.78 21.52 -16.03
N THR A 359 7.50 21.97 -17.06
CA THR A 359 8.33 23.19 -17.04
C THR A 359 7.48 24.43 -17.30
N LEU A 360 6.68 24.44 -18.37
CA LEU A 360 5.89 25.61 -18.81
C LEU A 360 4.62 25.86 -17.98
N LYS A 361 4.28 24.95 -17.07
CA LYS A 361 3.14 24.92 -16.12
C LYS A 361 1.74 24.82 -16.74
N THR A 362 1.45 25.49 -17.86
CA THR A 362 0.11 25.50 -18.45
C THR A 362 0.12 25.08 -19.93
N ARG A 363 -0.96 24.42 -20.36
CA ARG A 363 -1.18 24.04 -21.76
C ARG A 363 -1.08 25.24 -22.71
N ALA A 364 -1.68 26.38 -22.35
CA ALA A 364 -1.59 27.62 -23.15
C ALA A 364 -0.14 28.12 -23.33
N LYS A 365 0.72 28.03 -22.30
CA LYS A 365 2.15 28.34 -22.44
C LYS A 365 2.89 27.34 -23.33
N CYS A 366 2.49 26.07 -23.33
CA CYS A 366 3.02 25.06 -24.26
C CYS A 366 2.68 25.40 -25.72
N PHE A 367 1.42 25.76 -26.01
CA PHE A 367 1.02 26.18 -27.36
C PHE A 367 1.73 27.45 -27.81
N LYS A 368 1.92 28.43 -26.91
CA LYS A 368 2.68 29.65 -27.22
C LYS A 368 4.13 29.33 -27.59
N ALA A 369 4.85 28.59 -26.73
CA ALA A 369 6.24 28.23 -26.99
C ALA A 369 6.39 27.34 -28.25
N ALA A 370 5.44 26.44 -28.51
CA ALA A 370 5.40 25.64 -29.72
C ALA A 370 5.26 26.49 -30.99
N ALA A 371 4.37 27.49 -30.97
CA ALA A 371 4.21 28.42 -32.09
C ALA A 371 5.49 29.26 -32.31
N GLU A 372 6.08 29.80 -31.23
CA GLU A 372 7.32 30.59 -31.29
C GLU A 372 8.48 29.78 -31.89
N PHE A 373 8.74 28.56 -31.40
CA PHE A 373 9.76 27.68 -32.00
C PHE A 373 9.48 27.31 -33.46
N LEU A 374 8.21 27.11 -33.83
CA LEU A 374 7.85 26.81 -35.23
C LEU A 374 8.09 28.03 -36.12
N ASP A 375 7.75 29.24 -35.69
CA ASP A 375 7.97 30.48 -36.43
C ASP A 375 9.47 30.79 -36.58
N ASP A 376 10.29 30.43 -35.59
CA ASP A 376 11.77 30.42 -35.66
C ASP A 376 12.35 29.30 -36.56
N GLY A 377 11.50 28.47 -37.18
CA GLY A 377 11.90 27.43 -38.13
C GLY A 377 12.32 26.09 -37.51
N CYS A 378 12.22 25.92 -36.18
CA CYS A 378 12.67 24.71 -35.49
C CYS A 378 11.70 23.52 -35.66
N SER A 379 12.24 22.30 -35.61
CA SER A 379 11.44 21.10 -35.33
C SER A 379 11.15 21.02 -33.82
N ILE A 380 9.94 20.61 -33.43
CA ILE A 380 9.55 20.55 -32.01
C ILE A 380 9.08 19.17 -31.57
N VAL A 381 9.27 18.87 -30.29
CA VAL A 381 8.70 17.69 -29.60
C VAL A 381 7.80 18.17 -28.47
N VAL A 382 6.54 17.71 -28.50
CA VAL A 382 5.57 17.93 -27.43
C VAL A 382 5.64 16.75 -26.44
N ASP A 383 6.52 16.87 -25.45
CA ASP A 383 6.70 15.88 -24.36
C ASP A 383 5.64 16.11 -23.26
N ASN A 384 4.40 15.80 -23.61
CA ASN A 384 3.25 15.74 -22.69
C ASN A 384 2.61 14.35 -22.77
N THR A 385 1.56 14.08 -21.98
CA THR A 385 0.90 12.76 -21.95
C THR A 385 -0.05 12.52 -23.13
N ASN A 386 -0.86 13.52 -23.50
CA ASN A 386 -1.76 13.53 -24.66
C ASN A 386 -2.68 12.28 -24.85
N PRO A 387 -3.41 11.81 -23.82
CA PRO A 387 -4.20 10.57 -23.87
C PRO A 387 -5.40 10.58 -24.83
N ASP A 388 -6.10 11.71 -24.92
CA ASP A 388 -7.40 11.83 -25.60
C ASP A 388 -7.30 12.49 -26.99
N PRO A 389 -8.19 12.16 -27.95
CA PRO A 389 -8.11 12.68 -29.31
C PRO A 389 -8.35 14.20 -29.41
N ASP A 390 -9.25 14.75 -28.59
CA ASP A 390 -9.55 16.19 -28.59
C ASP A 390 -8.30 17.01 -28.23
N GLY A 391 -7.59 16.60 -27.16
CA GLY A 391 -6.31 17.19 -26.78
C GLY A 391 -5.17 16.95 -27.78
N ARG A 392 -5.28 15.99 -28.69
CA ARG A 392 -4.33 15.78 -29.81
C ARG A 392 -4.69 16.61 -31.04
N LYS A 393 -5.98 16.76 -31.34
CA LYS A 393 -6.50 17.57 -32.46
C LYS A 393 -5.99 19.01 -32.43
N GLU A 394 -5.95 19.65 -31.26
CA GLU A 394 -5.39 21.01 -31.10
C GLU A 394 -3.93 21.10 -31.59
N TRP A 395 -3.10 20.07 -31.36
CA TRP A 395 -1.71 20.03 -31.84
C TRP A 395 -1.61 19.80 -33.35
N VAL A 396 -2.51 18.99 -33.92
CA VAL A 396 -2.61 18.82 -35.38
C VAL A 396 -3.07 20.12 -36.05
N GLU A 397 -3.97 20.87 -35.42
CA GLU A 397 -4.42 22.19 -35.88
C GLU A 397 -3.29 23.23 -35.82
N LEU A 398 -2.45 23.21 -34.77
CA LEU A 398 -1.25 24.04 -34.70
C LEU A 398 -0.28 23.69 -35.84
N ALA A 399 0.07 22.41 -36.02
CA ALA A 399 1.00 21.97 -37.07
C ALA A 399 0.51 22.41 -38.48
N ARG A 400 -0.78 22.22 -38.76
CA ARG A 400 -1.43 22.66 -40.01
C ARG A 400 -1.35 24.18 -40.20
N LYS A 401 -1.49 24.98 -39.13
CA LYS A 401 -1.41 26.45 -39.20
C LYS A 401 -0.02 26.95 -39.58
N HIS A 402 1.04 26.27 -39.15
CA HIS A 402 2.44 26.64 -39.45
C HIS A 402 2.99 25.91 -40.71
N ASP A 403 2.12 25.22 -41.46
CA ASP A 403 2.41 24.41 -42.65
C ASP A 403 3.54 23.39 -42.43
N VAL A 404 3.41 22.59 -41.36
CA VAL A 404 4.38 21.53 -41.00
C VAL A 404 3.70 20.18 -40.79
N PRO A 405 4.35 19.07 -41.18
CA PRO A 405 3.87 17.73 -40.87
C PRO A 405 3.94 17.45 -39.36
N ILE A 406 3.05 16.55 -38.90
CA ILE A 406 3.00 16.09 -37.52
C ILE A 406 3.02 14.56 -37.46
N ARG A 407 3.95 14.00 -36.67
CA ARG A 407 4.04 12.57 -36.36
C ARG A 407 3.70 12.32 -34.89
N CYS A 408 3.12 11.16 -34.59
CA CYS A 408 2.91 10.73 -33.21
C CYS A 408 3.91 9.62 -32.82
N VAL A 409 4.51 9.73 -31.63
CA VAL A 409 5.25 8.64 -31.00
C VAL A 409 4.43 8.14 -29.83
N TRP A 410 3.90 6.92 -29.95
CA TRP A 410 2.97 6.32 -29.01
C TRP A 410 3.68 5.32 -28.09
N PHE A 411 3.87 5.69 -26.83
CA PHE A 411 4.48 4.84 -25.82
C PHE A 411 3.43 3.83 -25.31
N LYS A 412 3.37 2.68 -25.97
CA LYS A 412 2.43 1.58 -25.74
C LYS A 412 2.92 0.71 -24.58
N ILE A 413 2.92 1.27 -23.37
CA ILE A 413 3.49 0.66 -22.17
C ILE A 413 2.38 0.35 -21.14
N PRO A 414 2.30 -0.88 -20.59
CA PRO A 414 1.32 -1.24 -19.57
C PRO A 414 1.38 -0.36 -18.30
N LYS A 415 0.23 -0.22 -17.63
CA LYS A 415 0.09 0.62 -16.44
C LYS A 415 1.06 0.26 -15.31
N ALA A 416 1.12 -1.01 -14.93
CA ALA A 416 1.91 -1.46 -13.79
C ALA A 416 3.42 -1.18 -13.99
N LEU A 417 3.93 -1.42 -15.20
CA LEU A 417 5.29 -1.07 -15.60
C LEU A 417 5.55 0.46 -15.58
N CYS A 418 4.54 1.27 -15.88
CA CYS A 418 4.65 2.73 -15.74
C CYS A 418 4.69 3.18 -14.27
N GLU A 419 3.89 2.58 -13.40
CA GLU A 419 3.91 2.83 -11.94
C GLU A 419 5.24 2.36 -11.32
N HIS A 420 5.76 1.22 -11.76
CA HIS A 420 7.10 0.73 -11.41
C HIS A 420 8.20 1.71 -11.86
N ASN A 421 8.23 2.11 -13.13
CA ASN A 421 9.24 3.05 -13.66
C ASN A 421 9.22 4.41 -12.95
N ASP A 422 8.04 4.89 -12.56
CA ASP A 422 7.88 6.12 -11.79
C ASP A 422 8.45 5.98 -10.38
N ALA A 423 8.16 4.87 -9.69
CA ALA A 423 8.71 4.56 -8.38
C ALA A 423 10.24 4.36 -8.40
N VAL A 424 10.79 3.68 -9.42
CA VAL A 424 12.24 3.56 -9.66
C VAL A 424 12.87 4.94 -9.72
N ARG A 425 12.38 5.83 -10.58
CA ARG A 425 12.96 7.16 -10.76
C ARG A 425 12.80 8.02 -9.50
N ALA A 426 11.61 8.05 -8.92
CA ALA A 426 11.34 8.88 -7.76
C ALA A 426 12.24 8.58 -6.54
N LEU A 427 12.76 7.36 -6.44
CA LEU A 427 13.54 6.89 -5.29
C LEU A 427 15.03 6.66 -5.61
N ASN A 428 15.46 6.74 -6.88
CA ASN A 428 16.86 6.57 -7.27
C ASN A 428 17.37 7.82 -8.02
N LYS A 429 18.22 8.61 -7.33
CA LYS A 429 18.77 9.88 -7.84
C LYS A 429 19.50 9.72 -9.19
N SER A 430 20.27 8.63 -9.36
CA SER A 430 20.99 8.29 -10.61
C SER A 430 20.07 8.15 -11.82
N LEU A 431 18.90 7.52 -11.64
CA LEU A 431 17.93 7.26 -12.71
C LEU A 431 16.96 8.43 -12.93
N ASN A 432 17.14 9.55 -12.22
CA ASN A 432 16.18 10.66 -12.16
C ASN A 432 16.83 12.04 -12.38
N PRO A 433 17.42 12.29 -13.56
CA PRO A 433 18.11 13.55 -13.87
C PRO A 433 17.18 14.79 -13.87
N GLU A 434 15.86 14.60 -13.90
CA GLU A 434 14.87 15.69 -13.80
C GLU A 434 14.28 15.84 -12.38
N ALA A 435 14.83 15.15 -11.37
CA ALA A 435 14.44 15.22 -9.95
C ALA A 435 12.91 15.09 -9.70
N ARG A 436 12.24 14.22 -10.46
CA ARG A 436 10.78 14.06 -10.40
C ARG A 436 10.35 13.27 -9.17
N SER A 437 9.35 13.76 -8.45
CA SER A 437 8.68 13.04 -7.36
C SER A 437 7.74 11.95 -7.88
N ALA A 438 7.54 10.90 -7.08
CA ALA A 438 6.56 9.84 -7.38
C ALA A 438 5.14 10.41 -7.57
N LEU A 439 4.42 9.88 -8.55
CA LEU A 439 3.06 10.26 -8.89
C LEU A 439 2.02 9.40 -8.16
N PRO A 440 0.87 9.97 -7.76
CA PRO A 440 -0.19 9.19 -7.16
C PRO A 440 -0.85 8.25 -8.18
N PRO A 441 -1.38 7.07 -7.78
CA PRO A 441 -2.09 6.14 -8.68
C PRO A 441 -3.22 6.78 -9.49
N LEU A 442 -3.81 7.87 -8.99
CA LEU A 442 -4.82 8.65 -9.70
C LEU A 442 -4.30 9.27 -11.02
N ALA A 443 -3.01 9.64 -11.10
CA ALA A 443 -2.41 10.17 -12.31
C ALA A 443 -2.36 9.13 -13.44
N PHE A 444 -2.01 7.88 -13.09
CA PHE A 444 -2.02 6.76 -14.03
C PHE A 444 -3.46 6.37 -14.40
N ASN A 445 -4.34 6.17 -13.42
CA ASN A 445 -5.75 5.86 -13.66
C ASN A 445 -6.45 6.90 -14.56
N GLY A 446 -6.22 8.19 -14.30
CA GLY A 446 -6.78 9.31 -15.07
C GLY A 446 -6.14 9.54 -16.45
N PHE A 447 -4.99 8.91 -16.72
CA PHE A 447 -4.45 8.78 -18.07
C PHE A 447 -5.14 7.63 -18.81
N PHE A 448 -5.11 6.42 -18.25
CA PHE A 448 -5.60 5.21 -18.93
C PHE A 448 -7.12 5.21 -19.18
N SER A 449 -7.93 5.88 -18.34
CA SER A 449 -9.37 6.04 -18.60
C SER A 449 -9.66 6.91 -19.83
N ARG A 450 -8.83 7.93 -20.07
CA ARG A 450 -8.93 8.86 -21.21
C ARG A 450 -8.21 8.37 -22.46
N LEU A 451 -7.24 7.48 -22.32
CA LEU A 451 -6.44 6.98 -23.44
C LEU A 451 -7.34 6.46 -24.56
N ARG A 452 -7.17 7.02 -25.75
CA ARG A 452 -7.64 6.44 -27.02
C ARG A 452 -6.45 6.30 -27.93
N GLU A 453 -6.29 5.11 -28.51
CA GLU A 453 -5.18 4.77 -29.40
C GLU A 453 -4.99 5.84 -30.48
N PRO A 454 -3.79 6.44 -30.63
CA PRO A 454 -3.55 7.45 -31.64
C PRO A 454 -3.57 6.83 -33.03
N THR A 455 -4.25 7.46 -33.99
CA THR A 455 -4.34 6.95 -35.37
C THR A 455 -4.08 8.04 -36.40
N VAL A 456 -3.57 7.65 -37.58
CA VAL A 456 -3.34 8.58 -38.71
C VAL A 456 -4.61 9.35 -39.14
N LYS A 457 -5.80 8.83 -38.83
CA LYS A 457 -7.10 9.50 -39.09
C LYS A 457 -7.26 10.82 -38.31
N GLU A 458 -6.48 11.04 -37.25
CA GLU A 458 -6.44 12.30 -36.51
C GLU A 458 -5.66 13.42 -37.25
N GLY A 459 -4.95 13.07 -38.33
CA GLY A 459 -4.12 13.99 -39.11
C GLY A 459 -2.61 13.83 -38.88
N PHE A 460 -2.16 12.71 -38.29
CA PHE A 460 -0.74 12.37 -38.22
C PHE A 460 -0.26 11.76 -39.53
N GLN A 461 0.91 12.19 -40.00
CA GLN A 461 1.63 11.58 -41.13
C GLN A 461 2.00 10.12 -40.83
N HIS A 462 2.39 9.83 -39.59
CA HIS A 462 2.68 8.48 -39.09
C HIS A 462 2.43 8.39 -37.58
N VAL A 463 2.10 7.20 -37.08
CA VAL A 463 2.03 6.86 -35.66
C VAL A 463 3.04 5.75 -35.38
N LEU A 464 4.10 6.06 -34.64
CA LEU A 464 5.16 5.14 -34.27
C LEU A 464 4.90 4.54 -32.88
N PRO A 465 4.51 3.25 -32.77
CA PRO A 465 4.42 2.59 -31.47
C PRO A 465 5.83 2.33 -30.91
N ILE A 466 6.02 2.69 -29.64
CA ILE A 466 7.22 2.40 -28.85
C ILE A 466 6.81 1.50 -27.69
N GLU A 467 7.33 0.27 -27.70
CA GLU A 467 7.19 -0.67 -26.59
C GLU A 467 8.35 -0.52 -25.60
N PHE A 468 8.16 -0.99 -24.36
CA PHE A 468 9.18 -0.88 -23.34
C PHE A 468 10.32 -1.88 -23.57
N LYS A 469 11.55 -1.37 -23.53
CA LYS A 469 12.77 -2.15 -23.36
C LYS A 469 13.72 -1.33 -22.46
N PHE A 470 14.33 -1.98 -21.48
CA PHE A 470 15.36 -1.37 -20.66
C PHE A 470 16.61 -1.08 -21.51
N ARG A 471 17.22 0.11 -21.32
CA ARG A 471 18.35 0.63 -22.13
C ARG A 471 19.30 1.47 -21.28
N GLY A 472 19.56 0.98 -20.06
CA GLY A 472 20.56 1.48 -19.14
C GLY A 472 21.73 0.50 -19.02
N THR A 473 22.68 0.79 -18.15
CA THR A 473 23.80 -0.12 -17.81
C THR A 473 23.32 -1.33 -16.98
N GLU A 474 24.22 -2.28 -16.71
CA GLU A 474 23.92 -3.44 -15.86
C GLU A 474 23.65 -3.02 -14.41
N GLU A 475 24.34 -2.01 -13.90
CA GLU A 475 24.15 -1.44 -12.57
C GLU A 475 22.81 -0.69 -12.48
N GLU A 476 22.46 0.09 -13.51
CA GLU A 476 21.14 0.70 -13.63
C GLU A 476 20.02 -0.36 -13.72
N TYR A 477 20.30 -1.49 -14.39
CA TYR A 477 19.38 -2.62 -14.45
C TYR A 477 19.21 -3.29 -13.09
N ALA A 478 20.28 -3.52 -12.32
CA ALA A 478 20.19 -4.11 -10.98
C ALA A 478 19.34 -3.28 -10.00
N ILE A 479 19.27 -1.95 -10.19
CA ILE A 479 18.34 -1.07 -9.48
C ILE A 479 16.92 -1.21 -10.02
N TRP A 480 16.74 -1.17 -11.34
CA TRP A 480 15.43 -1.26 -11.99
C TRP A 480 14.76 -2.63 -11.80
N ALA A 481 15.54 -3.71 -11.80
CA ALA A 481 15.13 -5.11 -11.69
C ALA A 481 14.85 -5.56 -10.25
N GLN A 482 14.33 -4.66 -9.44
CA GLN A 482 13.71 -4.93 -8.14
C GLN A 482 12.25 -4.52 -8.23
N TYR A 483 11.34 -5.14 -7.48
CA TYR A 483 9.95 -4.68 -7.46
C TYR A 483 9.84 -3.37 -6.66
N TRP A 484 9.47 -2.27 -7.33
CA TRP A 484 9.31 -0.94 -6.71
C TRP A 484 7.86 -0.56 -6.34
N SER A 485 6.86 -1.25 -6.89
CA SER A 485 5.42 -0.89 -6.77
C SER A 485 4.58 -2.02 -6.20
#